data_AF-A0A396YUM0-F1
#
_entry.id   AF-A0A396YUM0-F1
#
_cell.length_a   1.000
_cell.length_b   1.000
_cell.length_c   1.000
_cell.angle_alpha   90.00
_cell.angle_beta   90.00
_cell.angle_gamma   90.00
#
_symmetry.space_group_name_H-M   'P 1'
#
loop_
_entity.id
_entity.type
_entity.pdbx_description
1 polymer ?
#
loop_
_entity_poly.entity_id
_entity_poly.type
_entity_poly.pdbx_seq_one_letter_code
_entity_poly.pdbx_strand_id
1 'polypeptide(L)'
;MRIKSESIELERYRDFFLSSAEGIWCFDLSAPIDTRLAEGEQVTQLISNARLTLCNDSMAKMYGYETASEVMGLSLSQLIPSDSPEDLEHFFTFVRSGYSMKDVESRELDRFGNSKYFLNSVVGVVKEGKLSQVWGSQRDITPLKKSEDKLKYSLLLQSNLTDISKSFITVPPRELDQAIRNSLERAGRICDADRSYIIEYSSSNKHLSNTYEWCKEGISSQKDYFQNIPVEQIPKERFERVRKFGYYALNSVEEIQNENPFVRNLLLPQGIRSLLMIGLVYEGKEIGFFGLDMTEKDRTWTEEEINILGLIGDLILLAFDRKNKEGTLNAFYDRMHYDLELGRLTQRSLVDRTFPNSEFFRMETYFRPFEKVGGDVISTIQNQDGSVDILFADVSGHGISSAMVSGMVVISFKNSSRIGLSPAEGLIRIVEDLRSLVVDHHISAVRVKYIPQTKKLIYAYAGHPPILLFRDGKKIELDGMNLPLLAFDGAKYYDQSIDLLHGDRVVFFSDGMYEIFNSQGEILDLPGLISILEEYLDAETIEDYIEWIVSDIFAYSGGNFGDDIALLVMDIY
;
A
#
# COMPACT_ATOMS: atom_id res chain seq x y z
N MET A 1 -73.22 -36.09 -40.24
CA MET A 1 -73.36 -35.10 -39.15
C MET A 1 -72.05 -34.86 -38.35
N ARG A 2 -70.92 -35.53 -38.66
CA ARG A 2 -69.62 -35.34 -37.98
C ARG A 2 -68.69 -34.27 -38.58
N ILE A 3 -68.95 -33.80 -39.81
CA ILE A 3 -68.10 -32.78 -40.47
C ILE A 3 -68.45 -31.35 -40.03
N LYS A 4 -69.63 -31.14 -39.40
CA LYS A 4 -70.04 -29.81 -38.90
C LYS A 4 -69.59 -29.49 -37.47
N SER A 5 -69.16 -30.48 -36.68
CA SER A 5 -68.74 -30.25 -35.28
C SER A 5 -67.29 -29.76 -35.17
N GLU A 6 -66.38 -30.28 -36.00
CA GLU A 6 -64.97 -29.81 -36.04
C GLU A 6 -64.86 -28.36 -36.54
N SER A 7 -65.70 -27.96 -37.50
CA SER A 7 -65.70 -26.61 -38.07
C SER A 7 -66.18 -25.51 -37.11
N ILE A 8 -67.02 -25.84 -36.12
CA ILE A 8 -67.57 -24.86 -35.15
C ILE A 8 -66.61 -24.66 -33.96
N GLU A 9 -65.85 -25.69 -33.56
CA GLU A 9 -64.80 -25.53 -32.55
C GLU A 9 -63.59 -24.74 -33.08
N LEU A 10 -63.21 -24.95 -34.35
CA LEU A 10 -62.14 -24.19 -35.00
C LEU A 10 -62.45 -22.69 -35.14
N GLU A 11 -63.70 -22.30 -35.41
CA GLU A 11 -64.09 -20.87 -35.45
C GLU A 11 -64.01 -20.21 -34.06
N ARG A 12 -64.29 -20.95 -32.98
CA ARG A 12 -64.36 -20.40 -31.61
C ARG A 12 -62.99 -20.06 -31.01
N TYR A 13 -61.93 -20.74 -31.46
CA TYR A 13 -60.55 -20.49 -31.05
C TYR A 13 -59.72 -19.77 -32.14
N ARG A 14 -60.32 -19.46 -33.30
CA ARG A 14 -59.66 -18.77 -34.41
C ARG A 14 -59.16 -17.38 -34.02
N ASP A 15 -59.99 -16.63 -33.30
CA ASP A 15 -59.61 -15.30 -32.84
C ASP A 15 -58.47 -15.37 -31.81
N PHE A 16 -58.47 -16.37 -30.93
CA PHE A 16 -57.37 -16.61 -29.98
C PHE A 16 -56.08 -17.00 -30.71
N PHE A 17 -56.17 -17.87 -31.71
CA PHE A 17 -55.04 -18.29 -32.53
C PHE A 17 -54.40 -17.12 -33.30
N LEU A 18 -55.23 -16.24 -33.90
CA LEU A 18 -54.77 -15.10 -34.69
C LEU A 18 -54.32 -13.90 -33.85
N SER A 19 -54.88 -13.70 -32.66
CA SER A 19 -54.53 -12.57 -31.78
C SER A 19 -53.45 -12.87 -30.75
N SER A 20 -53.00 -14.13 -30.63
CA SER A 20 -51.93 -14.51 -29.69
C SER A 20 -50.61 -13.85 -30.06
N ALA A 21 -49.94 -13.28 -29.05
CA ALA A 21 -48.55 -12.80 -29.17
C ALA A 21 -47.54 -13.96 -29.17
N GLU A 22 -47.96 -15.17 -28.75
CA GLU A 22 -47.17 -16.39 -28.89
C GLU A 22 -47.28 -16.93 -30.31
N GLY A 23 -46.19 -17.49 -30.82
CA GLY A 23 -46.22 -18.28 -32.03
C GLY A 23 -46.92 -19.60 -31.74
N ILE A 24 -48.01 -19.91 -32.44
CA ILE A 24 -48.72 -21.19 -32.29
C ILE A 24 -48.58 -21.94 -33.61
N TRP A 25 -48.26 -23.22 -33.55
CA TRP A 25 -47.97 -24.03 -34.74
C TRP A 25 -48.36 -25.50 -34.59
N CYS A 26 -48.48 -26.18 -35.73
CA CYS A 26 -48.63 -27.63 -35.84
C CYS A 26 -47.72 -28.16 -36.95
N PHE A 27 -46.94 -29.18 -36.63
CA PHE A 27 -46.26 -30.02 -37.61
C PHE A 27 -47.03 -31.33 -37.80
N ASP A 28 -47.41 -31.62 -39.03
CA ASP A 28 -47.91 -32.95 -39.39
C ASP A 28 -46.76 -33.84 -39.84
N LEU A 29 -46.83 -35.10 -39.44
CA LEU A 29 -45.90 -36.12 -39.87
C LEU A 29 -46.44 -36.77 -41.14
N SER A 30 -45.70 -36.62 -42.23
CA SER A 30 -46.02 -37.26 -43.53
C SER A 30 -46.16 -38.79 -43.43
N ALA A 31 -45.51 -39.42 -42.43
CA ALA A 31 -45.73 -40.79 -42.00
C ALA A 31 -45.77 -40.85 -40.46
N PRO A 32 -46.80 -41.47 -39.84
CA PRO A 32 -46.85 -41.62 -38.38
C PRO A 32 -45.68 -42.43 -37.84
N ILE A 33 -45.07 -41.98 -36.75
CA ILE A 33 -43.88 -42.59 -36.14
C ILE A 33 -44.32 -43.58 -35.06
N ASP A 34 -43.90 -44.83 -35.15
CA ASP A 34 -44.20 -45.85 -34.11
C ASP A 34 -43.38 -45.57 -32.85
N THR A 35 -44.07 -45.37 -31.73
CA THR A 35 -43.45 -44.97 -30.46
C THR A 35 -42.63 -46.08 -29.80
N ARG A 36 -42.63 -47.30 -30.38
CA ARG A 36 -41.86 -48.46 -29.91
C ARG A 36 -40.50 -48.63 -30.59
N LEU A 37 -40.20 -47.81 -31.60
CA LEU A 37 -38.89 -47.82 -32.27
C LEU A 37 -37.78 -47.33 -31.33
N ALA A 38 -36.52 -47.56 -31.67
CA ALA A 38 -35.41 -46.99 -30.91
C ALA A 38 -35.45 -45.45 -30.97
N GLU A 39 -35.06 -44.76 -29.90
CA GLU A 39 -35.12 -43.28 -29.81
C GLU A 39 -34.47 -42.60 -31.02
N GLY A 40 -33.30 -43.08 -31.47
CA GLY A 40 -32.60 -42.52 -32.63
C GLY A 40 -33.36 -42.66 -33.95
N GLU A 41 -34.11 -43.76 -34.12
CA GLU A 41 -34.96 -43.96 -35.30
C GLU A 41 -36.18 -43.02 -35.25
N GLN A 42 -36.76 -42.82 -34.06
CA GLN A 42 -37.87 -41.88 -33.88
C GLN A 42 -37.44 -40.43 -34.15
N VAL A 43 -36.29 -39.99 -33.63
CA VAL A 43 -35.73 -38.65 -33.87
C VAL A 43 -35.42 -38.45 -35.35
N THR A 44 -34.80 -39.44 -36.02
CA THR A 44 -34.52 -39.37 -37.46
C THR A 44 -35.80 -39.19 -38.27
N GLN A 45 -36.83 -39.99 -37.97
CA GLN A 45 -38.13 -39.86 -38.65
C GLN A 45 -38.84 -38.54 -38.32
N LEU A 46 -38.71 -38.03 -37.10
CA LEU A 46 -39.30 -36.76 -36.69
C LEU A 46 -38.70 -35.60 -37.51
N ILE A 47 -37.37 -35.56 -37.64
CA ILE A 47 -36.66 -34.53 -38.40
C ILE A 47 -36.98 -34.63 -39.90
N SER A 48 -37.06 -35.85 -40.46
CA SER A 48 -37.30 -36.03 -41.90
C SER A 48 -38.76 -35.83 -42.32
N ASN A 49 -39.72 -36.22 -41.47
CA ASN A 49 -41.12 -36.38 -41.87
C ASN A 49 -42.03 -35.23 -41.42
N ALA A 50 -41.60 -34.39 -40.47
CA ALA A 50 -42.37 -33.27 -39.96
C ALA A 50 -42.41 -32.11 -40.96
N ARG A 51 -43.62 -31.63 -41.26
CA ARG A 51 -43.87 -30.45 -42.10
C ARG A 51 -44.81 -29.50 -41.38
N LEU A 52 -44.51 -28.20 -41.42
CA LEU A 52 -45.35 -27.18 -40.81
C LEU A 52 -46.68 -27.08 -41.59
N THR A 53 -47.79 -27.46 -40.99
CA THR A 53 -49.12 -27.47 -41.64
C THR A 53 -50.10 -26.49 -41.04
N LEU A 54 -49.73 -25.84 -39.94
CA LEU A 54 -50.48 -24.74 -39.35
C LEU A 54 -49.52 -23.82 -38.59
N CYS A 55 -49.66 -22.51 -38.75
CA CYS A 55 -49.06 -21.53 -37.85
C CYS A 55 -49.84 -20.21 -37.87
N ASN A 56 -49.67 -19.37 -36.84
CA ASN A 56 -50.18 -18.00 -36.83
C ASN A 56 -49.12 -17.00 -37.32
N ASP A 57 -49.55 -15.77 -37.67
CA ASP A 57 -48.64 -14.74 -38.17
C ASP A 57 -47.56 -14.35 -37.14
N SER A 58 -47.84 -14.50 -35.84
CA SER A 58 -46.87 -14.28 -34.77
C SER A 58 -45.68 -15.23 -34.88
N MET A 59 -45.90 -16.52 -35.16
CA MET A 59 -44.82 -17.48 -35.40
C MET A 59 -44.01 -17.10 -36.64
N ALA A 60 -44.67 -16.79 -37.76
CA ALA A 60 -43.99 -16.40 -39.00
C ALA A 60 -43.07 -15.18 -38.81
N LYS A 61 -43.55 -14.15 -38.09
CA LYS A 61 -42.78 -12.94 -37.78
C LYS A 61 -41.56 -13.22 -36.92
N MET A 62 -41.62 -14.19 -36.01
CA MET A 62 -40.46 -14.58 -35.19
C MET A 62 -39.28 -15.08 -36.02
N TYR A 63 -39.53 -15.72 -37.17
CA TYR A 63 -38.51 -16.19 -38.12
C TYR A 63 -38.23 -15.21 -39.27
N GLY A 64 -38.80 -13.99 -39.24
CA GLY A 64 -38.56 -12.95 -40.25
C GLY A 64 -39.47 -13.02 -41.49
N TYR A 65 -40.61 -13.69 -41.40
CA TYR A 65 -41.64 -13.72 -42.45
C TYR A 65 -42.81 -12.79 -42.11
N GLU A 66 -43.51 -12.27 -43.11
CA GLU A 66 -44.58 -11.29 -42.88
C GLU A 66 -45.91 -11.96 -42.51
N THR A 67 -46.17 -13.15 -43.07
CA THR A 67 -47.43 -13.88 -42.89
C THR A 67 -47.20 -15.38 -42.73
N ALA A 68 -48.13 -16.05 -42.04
CA ALA A 68 -48.14 -17.49 -41.83
C ALA A 68 -48.05 -18.29 -43.14
N SER A 69 -48.64 -17.77 -44.22
CA SER A 69 -48.68 -18.47 -45.52
C SER A 69 -47.29 -18.68 -46.13
N GLU A 70 -46.31 -17.85 -45.80
CA GLU A 70 -44.95 -17.90 -46.36
C GLU A 70 -44.09 -19.02 -45.75
N VAL A 71 -44.45 -19.51 -44.55
CA VAL A 71 -43.68 -20.53 -43.81
C VAL A 71 -44.32 -21.92 -43.88
N MET A 72 -45.50 -22.04 -44.46
CA MET A 72 -46.20 -23.31 -44.59
C MET A 72 -45.40 -24.32 -45.40
N GLY A 73 -45.32 -25.56 -44.91
CA GLY A 73 -44.61 -26.65 -45.56
C GLY A 73 -43.11 -26.71 -45.26
N LEU A 74 -42.56 -25.79 -44.46
CA LEU A 74 -41.19 -25.88 -43.99
C LEU A 74 -40.94 -27.19 -43.23
N SER A 75 -39.78 -27.79 -43.47
CA SER A 75 -39.29 -28.94 -42.70
C SER A 75 -38.81 -28.49 -41.33
N LEU A 76 -39.02 -29.31 -40.31
CA LEU A 76 -38.55 -29.03 -38.95
C LEU A 76 -37.02 -28.79 -38.90
N SER A 77 -36.27 -29.52 -39.72
CA SER A 77 -34.82 -29.39 -39.89
C SER A 77 -34.35 -28.04 -40.45
N GLN A 78 -35.25 -27.23 -41.01
CA GLN A 78 -34.91 -25.89 -41.53
C GLN A 78 -35.00 -24.80 -40.46
N LEU A 79 -35.69 -25.06 -39.34
CA LEU A 79 -35.88 -24.11 -38.26
C LEU A 79 -34.97 -24.42 -37.07
N ILE A 80 -34.88 -25.70 -36.71
CA ILE A 80 -34.08 -26.18 -35.60
C ILE A 80 -32.82 -26.83 -36.16
N PRO A 81 -31.61 -26.34 -35.79
CA PRO A 81 -30.36 -27.01 -36.13
C PRO A 81 -30.40 -28.49 -35.74
N SER A 82 -29.74 -29.35 -36.52
CA SER A 82 -29.68 -30.79 -36.24
C SER A 82 -28.34 -31.41 -36.66
N ASP A 83 -27.31 -30.57 -36.82
CA ASP A 83 -26.01 -30.96 -37.39
C ASP A 83 -25.01 -31.42 -36.32
N SER A 84 -25.24 -31.09 -35.04
CA SER A 84 -24.39 -31.50 -33.92
C SER A 84 -25.14 -32.40 -32.92
N PRO A 85 -24.43 -33.24 -32.13
CA PRO A 85 -25.04 -34.02 -31.06
C PRO A 85 -25.79 -33.15 -30.02
N GLU A 86 -25.30 -31.94 -29.77
CA GLU A 86 -25.93 -30.97 -28.86
C GLU A 86 -27.27 -30.48 -29.42
N ASP A 87 -27.34 -30.22 -30.72
CA ASP A 87 -28.57 -29.80 -31.39
C ASP A 87 -29.62 -30.93 -31.44
N LEU A 88 -29.18 -32.19 -31.52
CA LEU A 88 -30.06 -33.37 -31.54
C LEU A 88 -30.69 -33.69 -30.16
N GLU A 89 -30.04 -33.30 -29.05
CA GLU A 89 -30.48 -33.64 -27.69
C GLU A 89 -31.88 -33.08 -27.37
N HIS A 90 -32.26 -31.95 -27.96
CA HIS A 90 -33.60 -31.38 -27.80
C HIS A 90 -34.69 -32.31 -28.35
N PHE A 91 -34.43 -32.99 -29.48
CA PHE A 91 -35.35 -33.97 -30.05
C PHE A 91 -35.39 -35.27 -29.25
N PHE A 92 -34.24 -35.74 -28.75
CA PHE A 92 -34.19 -36.88 -27.84
C PHE A 92 -34.96 -36.62 -26.55
N THR A 93 -34.83 -35.41 -25.99
CA THR A 93 -35.58 -34.99 -24.81
C THR A 93 -37.09 -35.04 -25.05
N PHE A 94 -37.55 -34.58 -26.21
CA PHE A 94 -38.96 -34.66 -26.60
C PHE A 94 -39.47 -36.11 -26.69
N VAL A 95 -38.69 -37.02 -27.28
CA VAL A 95 -39.05 -38.45 -27.34
C VAL A 95 -39.10 -39.07 -25.95
N ARG A 96 -38.06 -38.83 -25.12
CA ARG A 96 -37.94 -39.37 -23.75
C ARG A 96 -39.03 -38.85 -22.81
N SER A 97 -39.52 -37.64 -23.03
CA SER A 97 -40.61 -37.06 -22.23
C SER A 97 -41.99 -37.60 -22.61
N GLY A 98 -42.08 -38.55 -23.55
CA GLY A 98 -43.33 -39.08 -24.06
C GLY A 98 -44.03 -38.09 -24.99
N TYR A 99 -43.26 -37.33 -25.78
CA TYR A 99 -43.74 -36.31 -26.72
C TYR A 99 -44.49 -35.17 -26.04
N SER A 100 -44.11 -34.80 -24.83
CA SER A 100 -44.72 -33.69 -24.11
C SER A 100 -43.65 -32.91 -23.37
N MET A 101 -43.45 -31.66 -23.75
CA MET A 101 -42.50 -30.74 -23.14
C MET A 101 -43.21 -29.43 -22.85
N LYS A 102 -42.89 -28.83 -21.70
CA LYS A 102 -43.47 -27.55 -21.29
C LYS A 102 -42.35 -26.63 -20.84
N ASP A 103 -42.39 -25.39 -21.33
CA ASP A 103 -41.46 -24.33 -21.00
C ASP A 103 -39.98 -24.74 -21.20
N VAL A 104 -39.67 -25.37 -22.34
CA VAL A 104 -38.31 -25.81 -22.70
C VAL A 104 -37.67 -24.80 -23.66
N GLU A 105 -36.44 -24.39 -23.38
CA GLU A 105 -35.68 -23.48 -24.24
C GLU A 105 -35.12 -24.20 -25.47
N SER A 106 -35.26 -23.58 -26.65
CA SER A 106 -34.56 -24.00 -27.87
C SER A 106 -33.73 -22.85 -28.45
N ARG A 107 -32.68 -23.23 -29.18
CA ARG A 107 -31.95 -22.35 -30.09
C ARG A 107 -32.36 -22.70 -31.52
N GLU A 108 -32.88 -21.74 -32.24
CA GLU A 108 -33.41 -21.90 -33.59
C GLU A 108 -32.86 -20.83 -34.53
N LEU A 109 -33.02 -21.02 -35.83
CA LEU A 109 -32.51 -20.09 -36.84
C LEU A 109 -33.67 -19.38 -37.54
N ASP A 110 -33.58 -18.06 -37.65
CA ASP A 110 -34.45 -17.31 -38.54
C ASP A 110 -34.06 -17.50 -40.02
N ARG A 111 -34.88 -16.98 -40.94
CA ARG A 111 -34.62 -17.08 -42.40
C ARG A 111 -33.30 -16.45 -42.87
N PHE A 112 -32.67 -15.62 -42.05
CA PHE A 112 -31.39 -14.96 -42.33
C PHE A 112 -30.21 -15.70 -41.70
N GLY A 113 -30.47 -16.80 -40.98
CA GLY A 113 -29.46 -17.58 -40.27
C GLY A 113 -29.07 -17.00 -38.91
N ASN A 114 -29.82 -16.04 -38.37
CA ASN A 114 -29.55 -15.53 -37.02
C ASN A 114 -30.11 -16.50 -35.98
N SER A 115 -29.35 -16.72 -34.91
CA SER A 115 -29.85 -17.49 -33.76
C SER A 115 -30.93 -16.73 -32.99
N LYS A 116 -32.04 -17.42 -32.76
CA LYS A 116 -33.17 -17.03 -31.92
C LYS A 116 -33.30 -18.00 -30.77
N TYR A 117 -33.73 -17.49 -29.62
CA TYR A 117 -34.03 -18.30 -28.46
C TYR A 117 -35.52 -18.28 -28.20
N PHE A 118 -36.13 -19.47 -28.12
CA PHE A 118 -37.55 -19.63 -27.88
C PHE A 118 -37.81 -20.40 -26.60
N LEU A 119 -38.85 -20.02 -25.88
CA LEU A 119 -39.43 -20.85 -24.83
C LEU A 119 -40.62 -21.60 -25.42
N ASN A 120 -40.52 -22.93 -25.48
CA ASN A 120 -41.46 -23.78 -26.20
C ASN A 120 -42.27 -24.66 -25.25
N SER A 121 -43.55 -24.81 -25.55
CA SER A 121 -44.40 -25.86 -25.01
C SER A 121 -44.91 -26.69 -26.18
N VAL A 122 -44.58 -27.98 -26.20
CA VAL A 122 -44.77 -28.87 -27.34
C VAL A 122 -45.46 -30.16 -26.90
N VAL A 123 -46.50 -30.58 -27.61
CA VAL A 123 -47.26 -31.80 -27.36
C VAL A 123 -47.48 -32.59 -28.64
N GLY A 124 -47.09 -33.86 -28.60
CA GLY A 124 -47.34 -34.83 -29.64
C GLY A 124 -48.72 -35.47 -29.51
N VAL A 125 -49.41 -35.60 -30.63
CA VAL A 125 -50.67 -36.34 -30.73
C VAL A 125 -50.34 -37.78 -31.09
N VAL A 126 -50.43 -38.67 -30.11
CA VAL A 126 -50.20 -40.11 -30.26
C VAL A 126 -51.54 -40.85 -30.34
N LYS A 127 -51.78 -41.58 -31.42
CA LYS A 127 -52.96 -42.44 -31.60
C LYS A 127 -52.50 -43.86 -31.88
N GLU A 128 -53.03 -44.84 -31.13
CA GLU A 128 -52.69 -46.27 -31.29
C GLU A 128 -51.18 -46.56 -31.26
N GLY A 129 -50.42 -45.84 -30.42
CA GLY A 129 -48.96 -46.01 -30.31
C GLY A 129 -48.17 -45.44 -31.50
N LYS A 130 -48.79 -44.54 -32.28
CA LYS A 130 -48.11 -43.81 -33.36
C LYS A 130 -48.27 -42.30 -33.18
N LEU A 131 -47.17 -41.57 -33.19
CA LEU A 131 -47.15 -40.11 -33.22
C LEU A 131 -47.56 -39.65 -34.63
N SER A 132 -48.57 -38.78 -34.74
CA SER A 132 -49.07 -38.29 -36.03
C SER A 132 -48.91 -36.78 -36.23
N GLN A 133 -48.99 -36.00 -35.16
CA GLN A 133 -48.91 -34.54 -35.20
C GLN A 133 -48.15 -34.04 -33.99
N VAL A 134 -47.53 -32.86 -34.11
CA VAL A 134 -46.87 -32.17 -33.02
C VAL A 134 -47.37 -30.74 -32.99
N TRP A 135 -48.04 -30.38 -31.91
CA TRP A 135 -48.51 -29.03 -31.65
C TRP A 135 -47.56 -28.31 -30.73
N GLY A 136 -47.38 -27.01 -30.94
CA GLY A 136 -46.59 -26.21 -30.02
C GLY A 136 -47.02 -24.75 -29.94
N SER A 137 -46.65 -24.13 -28.83
CA SER A 137 -46.56 -22.69 -28.72
C SER A 137 -45.13 -22.28 -28.38
N GLN A 138 -44.72 -21.11 -28.85
CA GLN A 138 -43.40 -20.57 -28.67
C GLN A 138 -43.43 -19.06 -28.38
N ARG A 139 -42.50 -18.62 -27.54
CA ARG A 139 -42.29 -17.21 -27.23
C ARG A 139 -40.84 -16.83 -27.49
N ASP A 140 -40.61 -15.76 -28.26
CA ASP A 140 -39.26 -15.21 -28.48
C ASP A 140 -38.71 -14.65 -27.15
N ILE A 141 -37.71 -15.34 -26.60
CA ILE A 141 -36.97 -14.94 -25.40
C ILE A 141 -35.57 -14.41 -25.76
N THR A 142 -35.27 -14.20 -27.03
CA THR A 142 -34.00 -13.63 -27.49
C THR A 142 -33.67 -12.29 -26.82
N PRO A 143 -34.63 -11.34 -26.66
CA PRO A 143 -34.35 -10.10 -25.93
C PRO A 143 -34.00 -10.32 -24.45
N LEU A 144 -34.61 -11.32 -23.82
CA LEU A 144 -34.33 -11.71 -22.45
C LEU A 144 -32.92 -12.30 -22.34
N LYS A 145 -32.56 -13.27 -23.19
CA LYS A 145 -31.21 -13.85 -23.22
C LYS A 145 -30.12 -12.81 -23.45
N LYS A 146 -30.32 -11.89 -24.41
CA LYS A 146 -29.40 -10.77 -24.63
C LYS A 146 -29.25 -9.87 -23.40
N SER A 147 -30.33 -9.65 -22.65
CA SER A 147 -30.29 -8.85 -21.42
C SER A 147 -29.60 -9.60 -20.27
N GLU A 148 -29.83 -10.91 -20.15
CA GLU A 148 -29.14 -11.79 -19.20
C GLU A 148 -27.63 -11.83 -19.46
N ASP A 149 -27.21 -11.97 -20.72
CA ASP A 149 -25.80 -12.00 -21.09
C ASP A 149 -25.11 -10.64 -20.82
N LYS A 150 -25.80 -9.53 -21.14
CA LYS A 150 -25.32 -8.19 -20.79
C LYS A 150 -25.18 -8.02 -19.28
N LEU A 151 -26.14 -8.50 -18.50
CA LEU A 151 -26.08 -8.44 -17.03
C LEU A 151 -24.94 -9.32 -16.47
N LYS A 152 -24.76 -10.53 -16.99
CA LYS A 152 -23.64 -11.41 -16.60
C LYS A 152 -22.28 -10.76 -16.90
N TYR A 153 -22.14 -10.12 -18.05
CA TYR A 153 -20.94 -9.37 -18.41
C TYR A 153 -20.69 -8.18 -17.47
N SER A 154 -21.74 -7.40 -17.16
CA SER A 154 -21.69 -6.30 -16.19
C SER A 154 -21.24 -6.77 -14.79
N LEU A 155 -21.81 -7.87 -14.28
CA LEU A 155 -21.42 -8.46 -13.01
C LEU A 155 -19.96 -8.95 -13.01
N LEU A 156 -19.50 -9.52 -14.12
CA LEU A 156 -18.11 -9.94 -14.28
C LEU A 156 -17.15 -8.74 -14.21
N LEU A 157 -17.47 -7.63 -14.89
CA LEU A 157 -16.67 -6.40 -14.82
C LEU A 157 -16.60 -5.86 -13.38
N GLN A 158 -17.74 -5.78 -12.67
CA GLN A 158 -17.80 -5.29 -11.29
C GLN A 158 -17.05 -6.19 -10.29
N SER A 159 -17.15 -7.51 -10.43
CA SER A 159 -16.41 -8.46 -9.59
C SER A 159 -14.91 -8.27 -9.72
N ASN A 160 -14.41 -8.08 -10.95
CA ASN A 160 -12.99 -7.89 -11.19
C ASN A 160 -12.49 -6.55 -10.64
N LEU A 161 -13.26 -5.47 -10.80
CA LEU A 161 -12.94 -4.19 -10.16
C LEU A 161 -12.80 -4.34 -8.64
N THR A 162 -13.71 -5.09 -8.02
CA THR A 162 -13.69 -5.37 -6.58
C THR A 162 -12.40 -6.08 -6.16
N ASP A 163 -11.98 -7.09 -6.92
CA ASP A 163 -10.75 -7.83 -6.60
C ASP A 163 -9.48 -7.00 -6.83
N ILE A 164 -9.45 -6.20 -7.91
CA ILE A 164 -8.35 -5.26 -8.17
C ILE A 164 -8.23 -4.25 -7.03
N SER A 165 -9.36 -3.66 -6.61
CA SER A 165 -9.42 -2.74 -5.48
C SER A 165 -8.90 -3.36 -4.18
N LYS A 166 -9.34 -4.57 -3.84
CA LYS A 166 -8.82 -5.32 -2.67
C LYS A 166 -7.31 -5.53 -2.76
N SER A 167 -6.79 -5.90 -3.93
CA SER A 167 -5.35 -6.08 -4.13
C SER A 167 -4.59 -4.79 -3.85
N PHE A 168 -5.04 -3.65 -4.36
CA PHE A 168 -4.36 -2.38 -4.14
C PHE A 168 -4.39 -1.96 -2.67
N ILE A 169 -5.52 -2.12 -1.97
CA ILE A 169 -5.65 -1.69 -0.57
C ILE A 169 -4.79 -2.54 0.37
N THR A 170 -4.67 -3.85 0.11
CA THR A 170 -4.07 -4.80 1.09
C THR A 170 -2.57 -4.98 0.94
N VAL A 171 -1.99 -4.78 -0.24
CA VAL A 171 -0.55 -5.02 -0.45
C VAL A 171 0.31 -3.87 0.10
N PRO A 172 1.51 -4.16 0.63
CA PRO A 172 2.49 -3.15 1.02
C PRO A 172 3.06 -2.43 -0.21
N PRO A 173 3.58 -1.19 -0.09
CA PRO A 173 3.94 -0.41 -1.27
C PRO A 173 5.07 -1.01 -2.12
N ARG A 174 5.98 -1.78 -1.50
CA ARG A 174 7.02 -2.58 -2.18
C ARG A 174 6.47 -3.63 -3.17
N GLU A 175 5.22 -4.05 -3.03
CA GLU A 175 4.55 -5.06 -3.88
C GLU A 175 3.57 -4.42 -4.89
N LEU A 176 3.42 -3.09 -4.89
CA LEU A 176 2.46 -2.40 -5.76
C LEU A 176 2.79 -2.58 -7.24
N ASP A 177 4.05 -2.68 -7.63
CA ASP A 177 4.42 -2.88 -9.05
C ASP A 177 3.86 -4.20 -9.60
N GLN A 178 3.82 -5.24 -8.77
CA GLN A 178 3.22 -6.52 -9.14
C GLN A 178 1.69 -6.42 -9.16
N ALA A 179 1.08 -5.70 -8.22
CA ALA A 179 -0.36 -5.47 -8.19
C ALA A 179 -0.84 -4.69 -9.44
N ILE A 180 -0.06 -3.71 -9.90
CA ILE A 180 -0.31 -2.99 -11.16
C ILE A 180 -0.29 -3.95 -12.34
N ARG A 181 0.76 -4.78 -12.48
CA ARG A 181 0.86 -5.78 -13.57
C ARG A 181 -0.32 -6.74 -13.58
N ASN A 182 -0.70 -7.26 -12.42
CA ASN A 182 -1.84 -8.17 -12.27
C ASN A 182 -3.16 -7.48 -12.65
N SER A 183 -3.29 -6.18 -12.37
CA SER A 183 -4.48 -5.39 -12.71
C SER A 183 -4.57 -5.14 -14.22
N LEU A 184 -3.45 -4.87 -14.88
CA LEU A 184 -3.38 -4.76 -16.33
C LEU A 184 -3.75 -6.08 -17.02
N GLU A 185 -3.23 -7.20 -16.53
CA GLU A 185 -3.61 -8.53 -17.02
C GLU A 185 -5.11 -8.79 -16.88
N ARG A 186 -5.68 -8.52 -15.71
CA ARG A 186 -7.12 -8.70 -15.47
C ARG A 186 -7.94 -7.83 -16.41
N ALA A 187 -7.63 -6.53 -16.49
CA ALA A 187 -8.32 -5.61 -17.39
C ALA A 187 -8.24 -6.07 -18.85
N GLY A 188 -7.05 -6.52 -19.30
CA GLY A 188 -6.85 -7.08 -20.63
C GLY A 188 -7.71 -8.32 -20.88
N ARG A 189 -7.72 -9.28 -19.96
CA ARG A 189 -8.51 -10.52 -20.09
C ARG A 189 -10.02 -10.28 -20.09
N ILE A 190 -10.53 -9.42 -19.21
CA ILE A 190 -11.98 -9.15 -19.11
C ILE A 190 -12.49 -8.45 -20.37
N CYS A 191 -11.69 -7.51 -20.88
CA CYS A 191 -12.00 -6.80 -22.09
C CYS A 191 -11.57 -7.56 -23.35
N ASP A 192 -11.07 -8.80 -23.28
CA ASP A 192 -10.55 -9.55 -24.44
C ASP A 192 -9.60 -8.68 -25.30
N ALA A 193 -8.73 -7.91 -24.65
CA ALA A 193 -7.75 -7.04 -25.28
C ALA A 193 -6.43 -7.78 -25.49
N ASP A 194 -5.70 -7.38 -26.53
CA ASP A 194 -4.44 -8.00 -26.92
C ASP A 194 -3.25 -7.44 -26.13
N ARG A 195 -3.35 -6.17 -25.73
CA ARG A 195 -2.40 -5.50 -24.82
C ARG A 195 -3.12 -4.60 -23.83
N SER A 196 -2.53 -4.46 -22.65
CA SER A 196 -2.95 -3.55 -21.59
C SER A 196 -1.70 -2.91 -20.98
N TYR A 197 -1.66 -1.58 -20.90
CA TYR A 197 -0.41 -0.87 -20.62
C TYR A 197 -0.61 0.46 -19.90
N ILE A 198 0.47 0.96 -19.29
CA ILE A 198 0.54 2.30 -18.70
C ILE A 198 1.66 3.07 -19.36
N ILE A 199 1.34 4.28 -19.84
CA ILE A 199 2.31 5.24 -20.36
C ILE A 199 2.38 6.41 -19.40
N GLU A 200 3.56 6.73 -18.88
CA GLU A 200 3.77 7.83 -17.93
C GLU A 200 4.54 8.98 -18.57
N TYR A 201 4.22 10.21 -18.15
CA TYR A 201 5.04 11.37 -18.47
C TYR A 201 6.33 11.36 -17.66
N SER A 202 7.43 11.74 -18.32
CA SER A 202 8.67 12.14 -17.63
C SER A 202 8.40 13.25 -16.61
N SER A 203 9.26 13.42 -15.60
CA SER A 203 9.15 14.51 -14.61
C SER A 203 9.13 15.91 -15.23
N SER A 204 9.74 16.10 -16.39
CA SER A 204 9.72 17.36 -17.16
C SER A 204 8.49 17.53 -18.07
N ASN A 205 7.57 16.54 -18.11
CA ASN A 205 6.42 16.46 -19.02
C ASN A 205 6.77 16.57 -20.52
N LYS A 206 8.01 16.21 -20.91
CA LYS A 206 8.47 16.32 -22.32
C LYS A 206 8.48 14.99 -23.07
N HIS A 207 8.58 13.89 -22.35
CA HIS A 207 8.64 12.55 -22.90
C HIS A 207 7.60 11.64 -22.26
N LEU A 208 7.23 10.58 -22.97
CA LEU A 208 6.34 9.52 -22.56
C LEU A 208 7.06 8.17 -22.64
N SER A 209 6.84 7.33 -21.65
CA SER A 209 7.44 5.99 -21.59
C SER A 209 6.39 4.97 -21.16
N ASN A 210 6.41 3.80 -21.79
CA ASN A 210 5.61 2.66 -21.39
C ASN A 210 6.27 1.98 -20.18
N THR A 211 5.68 2.14 -19.00
CA THR A 211 6.28 1.69 -17.73
C THR A 211 5.76 0.32 -17.31
N TYR A 212 4.53 -0.02 -17.70
CA TYR A 212 3.92 -1.33 -17.45
C TYR A 212 3.19 -1.82 -18.68
N GLU A 213 3.35 -3.09 -19.00
CA GLU A 213 2.65 -3.73 -20.12
C GLU A 213 2.34 -5.19 -19.78
N TRP A 214 1.13 -5.60 -20.14
CA TRP A 214 0.71 -6.98 -20.26
C TRP A 214 0.30 -7.25 -21.71
N CYS A 215 0.66 -8.43 -22.22
CA CYS A 215 0.31 -8.90 -23.57
C CYS A 215 -0.38 -10.25 -23.48
N LYS A 216 -1.40 -10.45 -24.31
CA LYS A 216 -2.01 -11.76 -24.54
C LYS A 216 -0.97 -12.72 -25.15
N GLU A 217 -1.13 -14.01 -24.91
CA GLU A 217 -0.26 -15.04 -25.47
C GLU A 217 -0.23 -14.95 -27.01
N GLY A 218 0.98 -14.93 -27.59
CA GLY A 218 1.18 -14.75 -29.03
C GLY A 218 1.33 -13.29 -29.50
N ILE A 219 1.02 -12.30 -28.64
CA ILE A 219 1.17 -10.87 -28.96
C ILE A 219 2.54 -10.36 -28.51
N SER A 220 3.21 -9.62 -29.40
CA SER A 220 4.54 -9.06 -29.11
C SER A 220 4.47 -7.81 -28.24
N SER A 221 5.27 -7.79 -27.18
CA SER A 221 5.48 -6.64 -26.29
C SER A 221 6.05 -5.44 -27.04
N GLN A 222 5.55 -4.26 -26.72
CA GLN A 222 5.98 -2.97 -27.28
C GLN A 222 6.64 -2.07 -26.23
N LYS A 223 6.65 -2.51 -24.96
CA LYS A 223 7.18 -1.74 -23.83
C LYS A 223 8.60 -1.21 -24.09
N ASP A 224 9.54 -2.05 -24.48
CA ASP A 224 10.95 -1.64 -24.63
C ASP A 224 11.19 -0.72 -25.83
N TYR A 225 10.30 -0.76 -26.82
CA TYR A 225 10.31 0.15 -27.96
C TYR A 225 9.71 1.52 -27.61
N PHE A 226 8.68 1.54 -26.76
CA PHE A 226 8.00 2.75 -26.30
C PHE A 226 8.66 3.39 -25.10
N GLN A 227 9.87 3.92 -25.29
CA GLN A 227 10.61 4.61 -24.23
C GLN A 227 11.02 6.01 -24.68
N ASN A 228 10.80 7.00 -23.82
CA ASN A 228 11.23 8.39 -24.00
C ASN A 228 10.72 9.03 -25.30
N ILE A 229 9.48 8.73 -25.70
CA ILE A 229 8.85 9.30 -26.89
C ILE A 229 8.53 10.78 -26.62
N PRO A 230 9.03 11.74 -27.42
CA PRO A 230 8.70 13.15 -27.24
C PRO A 230 7.20 13.40 -27.39
N VAL A 231 6.60 14.13 -26.45
CA VAL A 231 5.15 14.42 -26.44
C VAL A 231 4.72 15.14 -27.73
N GLU A 232 5.59 15.95 -28.32
CA GLU A 232 5.37 16.69 -29.57
C GLU A 232 5.14 15.78 -30.79
N GLN A 233 5.56 14.52 -30.74
CA GLN A 233 5.33 13.54 -31.82
C GLN A 233 3.91 12.94 -31.78
N ILE A 234 3.13 13.18 -30.72
CA ILE A 234 1.77 12.66 -30.56
C ILE A 234 0.76 13.78 -30.88
N PRO A 235 -0.26 13.52 -31.72
CA PRO A 235 -1.27 14.52 -32.07
C PRO A 235 -1.96 15.14 -30.86
N LYS A 236 -1.98 16.48 -30.79
CA LYS A 236 -2.51 17.25 -29.64
C LYS A 236 -3.99 16.98 -29.35
N GLU A 237 -4.78 16.77 -30.40
CA GLU A 237 -6.23 16.53 -30.32
C GLU A 237 -6.59 15.32 -29.44
N ARG A 238 -5.72 14.31 -29.38
CA ARG A 238 -5.91 13.12 -28.53
C ARG A 238 -5.82 13.49 -27.05
N PHE A 239 -4.78 14.23 -26.67
CA PHE A 239 -4.60 14.70 -25.31
C PHE A 239 -5.72 15.65 -24.89
N GLU A 240 -6.17 16.52 -25.80
CA GLU A 240 -7.30 17.41 -25.55
C GLU A 240 -8.60 16.64 -25.30
N ARG A 241 -8.86 15.56 -26.06
CA ARG A 241 -10.01 14.69 -25.82
C ARG A 241 -9.92 13.97 -24.49
N VAL A 242 -8.77 13.39 -24.14
CA VAL A 242 -8.58 12.74 -22.83
C VAL A 242 -8.75 13.75 -21.69
N ARG A 243 -8.20 14.96 -21.82
CA ARG A 243 -8.38 16.02 -20.80
C ARG A 243 -9.83 16.48 -20.68
N LYS A 244 -10.57 16.50 -21.78
CA LYS A 244 -11.97 16.96 -21.81
C LYS A 244 -12.97 15.91 -21.32
N PHE A 245 -12.74 14.64 -21.68
CA PHE A 245 -13.71 13.55 -21.49
C PHE A 245 -13.23 12.44 -20.55
N GLY A 246 -11.96 12.47 -20.10
CA GLY A 246 -11.34 11.44 -19.28
C GLY A 246 -10.79 10.25 -20.09
N TYR A 247 -11.15 10.11 -21.36
CA TYR A 247 -10.70 9.00 -22.22
C TYR A 247 -10.64 9.39 -23.70
N TYR A 248 -10.02 8.50 -24.47
CA TYR A 248 -10.00 8.51 -25.93
C TYR A 248 -10.20 7.07 -26.44
N ALA A 249 -11.28 6.85 -27.18
CA ALA A 249 -11.58 5.58 -27.83
C ALA A 249 -11.47 5.75 -29.35
N LEU A 250 -10.77 4.81 -29.99
CA LEU A 250 -10.67 4.67 -31.44
C LEU A 250 -11.17 3.27 -31.78
N ASN A 251 -12.34 3.19 -32.42
CA ASN A 251 -13.00 1.90 -32.66
C ASN A 251 -12.42 1.17 -33.88
N SER A 252 -11.88 1.92 -34.84
CA SER A 252 -11.11 1.38 -35.95
C SER A 252 -10.10 2.41 -36.45
N VAL A 253 -8.86 1.99 -36.72
CA VAL A 253 -7.84 2.83 -37.36
C VAL A 253 -8.26 3.35 -38.73
N GLU A 254 -9.21 2.67 -39.40
CA GLU A 254 -9.77 3.12 -40.67
C GLU A 254 -10.56 4.43 -40.53
N GLU A 255 -11.12 4.73 -39.35
CA GLU A 255 -11.89 5.95 -39.08
C GLU A 255 -11.05 7.23 -39.18
N ILE A 256 -9.73 7.14 -38.99
CA ILE A 256 -8.83 8.30 -38.93
C ILE A 256 -8.19 8.63 -40.29
N GLN A 257 -8.41 7.80 -41.32
CA GLN A 257 -7.78 7.85 -42.65
C GLN A 257 -6.24 7.73 -42.60
N ASN A 258 -5.66 7.00 -43.56
CA ASN A 258 -4.24 6.57 -43.59
C ASN A 258 -3.18 7.71 -43.65
N GLU A 259 -3.58 8.97 -43.77
CA GLU A 259 -2.67 10.11 -43.89
C GLU A 259 -2.18 10.65 -42.53
N ASN A 260 -2.72 10.17 -41.40
CA ASN A 260 -2.27 10.60 -40.08
C ASN A 260 -0.90 9.98 -39.73
N PRO A 261 0.18 10.78 -39.55
CA PRO A 261 1.52 10.27 -39.26
C PRO A 261 1.59 9.40 -37.99
N PHE A 262 0.73 9.65 -37.01
CA PHE A 262 0.65 8.85 -35.78
C PHE A 262 0.09 7.44 -36.04
N VAL A 263 -0.96 7.33 -36.86
CA VAL A 263 -1.52 6.02 -37.25
C VAL A 263 -0.46 5.24 -38.04
N ARG A 264 0.18 5.89 -39.02
CA ARG A 264 1.18 5.27 -39.89
C ARG A 264 2.47 4.87 -39.19
N ASN A 265 3.00 5.72 -38.30
CA ASN A 265 4.31 5.51 -37.69
C ASN A 265 4.23 4.80 -36.34
N LEU A 266 3.07 4.83 -35.69
CA LEU A 266 2.90 4.32 -34.33
C LEU A 266 1.93 3.15 -34.26
N LEU A 267 0.68 3.32 -34.73
CA LEU A 267 -0.36 2.31 -34.53
C LEU A 267 -0.22 1.11 -35.49
N LEU A 268 -0.08 1.38 -36.79
CA LEU A 268 0.01 0.33 -37.82
C LEU A 268 1.24 -0.57 -37.67
N PRO A 269 2.46 -0.08 -37.36
CA PRO A 269 3.62 -0.95 -37.14
C PRO A 269 3.45 -1.90 -35.94
N GLN A 270 2.63 -1.52 -34.97
CA GLN A 270 2.29 -2.34 -33.80
C GLN A 270 1.09 -3.29 -34.05
N GLY A 271 0.52 -3.26 -35.25
CA GLY A 271 -0.68 -4.02 -35.63
C GLY A 271 -1.97 -3.53 -34.96
N ILE A 272 -1.99 -2.32 -34.39
CA ILE A 272 -3.17 -1.82 -33.67
C ILE A 272 -4.30 -1.54 -34.67
N ARG A 273 -5.46 -2.13 -34.42
CA ARG A 273 -6.70 -1.94 -35.18
C ARG A 273 -7.70 -1.05 -34.46
N SER A 274 -7.78 -1.14 -33.14
CA SER A 274 -8.60 -0.27 -32.30
C SER A 274 -7.92 -0.09 -30.94
N LEU A 275 -8.17 1.02 -30.25
CA LEU A 275 -7.59 1.27 -28.93
C LEU A 275 -8.52 2.07 -28.03
N LEU A 276 -8.39 1.85 -26.74
CA LEU A 276 -8.96 2.71 -25.69
C LEU A 276 -7.81 3.22 -24.84
N MET A 277 -7.84 4.49 -24.48
CA MET A 277 -7.00 4.96 -23.39
C MET A 277 -7.68 5.97 -22.51
N ILE A 278 -7.35 5.87 -21.24
CA ILE A 278 -7.92 6.55 -20.11
C ILE A 278 -6.85 7.45 -19.53
N GLY A 279 -7.21 8.71 -19.30
CA GLY A 279 -6.32 9.68 -18.70
C GLY A 279 -6.10 9.39 -17.24
N LEU A 280 -4.84 9.30 -16.84
CA LEU A 280 -4.44 9.20 -15.44
C LEU A 280 -4.15 10.62 -14.94
N VAL A 281 -5.12 11.23 -14.28
CA VAL A 281 -5.06 12.63 -13.79
C VAL A 281 -5.06 12.64 -12.27
N TYR A 282 -3.99 13.16 -11.68
CA TYR A 282 -3.83 13.30 -10.24
C TYR A 282 -3.72 14.80 -9.87
N GLU A 283 -4.57 15.29 -8.98
CA GLU A 283 -4.62 16.70 -8.54
C GLU A 283 -4.64 17.72 -9.70
N GLY A 284 -5.37 17.40 -10.77
CA GLY A 284 -5.47 18.25 -11.97
C GLY A 284 -4.25 18.19 -12.90
N LYS A 285 -3.22 17.40 -12.56
CA LYS A 285 -2.07 17.13 -13.42
C LYS A 285 -2.21 15.75 -14.06
N GLU A 286 -2.12 15.71 -15.38
CA GLU A 286 -2.07 14.47 -16.15
C GLU A 286 -0.68 13.82 -15.95
N ILE A 287 -0.64 12.62 -15.37
CA ILE A 287 0.59 11.89 -15.09
C ILE A 287 0.86 10.78 -16.11
N GLY A 288 -0.17 10.39 -16.88
CA GLY A 288 -0.03 9.37 -17.91
C GLY A 288 -1.36 8.88 -18.46
N PHE A 289 -1.34 7.68 -19.02
CA PHE A 289 -2.50 6.99 -19.56
C PHE A 289 -2.48 5.51 -19.22
N PHE A 290 -3.66 4.97 -18.98
CA PHE A 290 -3.92 3.54 -18.98
C PHE A 290 -4.59 3.17 -20.31
N GLY A 291 -4.02 2.23 -21.07
CA GLY A 291 -4.50 1.90 -22.42
C GLY A 291 -4.70 0.42 -22.67
N LEU A 292 -5.59 0.11 -23.61
CA LEU A 292 -5.86 -1.22 -24.14
C LEU A 292 -5.84 -1.18 -25.67
N ASP A 293 -5.18 -2.16 -26.28
CA ASP A 293 -5.12 -2.32 -27.74
C ASP A 293 -5.85 -3.58 -28.20
N MET A 294 -6.46 -3.49 -29.37
CA MET A 294 -6.85 -4.64 -30.20
C MET A 294 -6.00 -4.67 -31.46
N THR A 295 -5.51 -5.84 -31.83
CA THR A 295 -4.68 -6.09 -33.01
C THR A 295 -5.30 -7.11 -33.96
N GLU A 296 -6.16 -8.00 -33.45
CA GLU A 296 -6.81 -9.04 -34.26
C GLU A 296 -8.12 -8.57 -34.91
N LYS A 297 -8.90 -7.73 -34.21
CA LYS A 297 -10.23 -7.26 -34.65
C LYS A 297 -10.49 -5.81 -34.24
N ASP A 298 -11.41 -5.17 -34.94
CA ASP A 298 -11.94 -3.87 -34.57
C ASP A 298 -12.91 -4.03 -33.39
N ARG A 299 -13.00 -3.03 -32.51
CA ARG A 299 -13.84 -3.09 -31.31
C ARG A 299 -14.41 -1.73 -30.97
N THR A 300 -15.71 -1.70 -30.67
CA THR A 300 -16.38 -0.56 -30.04
C THR A 300 -16.43 -0.75 -28.53
N TRP A 301 -16.11 0.30 -27.79
CA TRP A 301 -16.10 0.32 -26.32
C TRP A 301 -17.42 0.85 -25.77
N THR A 302 -17.98 0.15 -24.79
CA THR A 302 -19.20 0.57 -24.10
C THR A 302 -18.89 1.60 -23.00
N GLU A 303 -19.86 2.46 -22.66
CA GLU A 303 -19.72 3.41 -21.55
C GLU A 303 -19.42 2.72 -20.22
N GLU A 304 -20.00 1.54 -20.00
CA GLU A 304 -19.78 0.74 -18.78
C GLU A 304 -18.32 0.27 -18.66
N GLU A 305 -17.72 -0.22 -19.75
CA GLU A 305 -16.30 -0.60 -19.80
C GLU A 305 -15.41 0.62 -19.56
N ILE A 306 -15.68 1.74 -20.21
CA ILE A 306 -14.91 2.98 -20.04
C ILE A 306 -14.94 3.43 -18.58
N ASN A 307 -16.11 3.39 -17.93
CA ASN A 307 -16.25 3.77 -16.53
C ASN A 307 -15.46 2.84 -15.60
N ILE A 308 -15.56 1.52 -15.80
CA ILE A 308 -14.88 0.54 -14.93
C ILE A 308 -13.37 0.60 -15.12
N LEU A 309 -12.90 0.71 -16.37
CA LEU A 309 -11.48 0.91 -16.66
C LEU A 309 -10.98 2.26 -16.12
N GLY A 310 -11.84 3.28 -16.09
CA GLY A 310 -11.59 4.57 -15.42
C GLY A 310 -11.28 4.39 -13.94
N LEU A 311 -12.12 3.64 -13.23
CA LEU A 311 -11.92 3.30 -11.83
C LEU A 311 -10.64 2.47 -11.60
N ILE A 312 -10.29 1.57 -12.53
CA ILE A 312 -9.00 0.86 -12.48
C ILE A 312 -7.84 1.84 -12.64
N GLY A 313 -7.96 2.82 -13.53
CA GLY A 313 -7.00 3.93 -13.67
C GLY A 313 -6.83 4.71 -12.37
N ASP A 314 -7.91 5.06 -11.69
CA ASP A 314 -7.87 5.75 -10.39
C ASP A 314 -7.20 4.92 -9.29
N LEU A 315 -7.40 3.60 -9.29
CA LEU A 315 -6.72 2.70 -8.35
C LEU A 315 -5.22 2.59 -8.63
N ILE A 316 -4.82 2.60 -9.90
CA ILE A 316 -3.40 2.66 -10.31
C ILE A 316 -2.78 3.99 -9.85
N LEU A 317 -3.49 5.12 -10.02
CA LEU A 317 -3.05 6.43 -9.53
C LEU A 317 -2.80 6.41 -8.02
N LEU A 318 -3.72 5.83 -7.25
CA LEU A 318 -3.58 5.69 -5.80
C LEU A 318 -2.35 4.86 -5.43
N ALA A 319 -2.05 3.80 -6.20
CA ALA A 319 -0.86 2.99 -5.98
C ALA A 319 0.43 3.79 -6.22
N PHE A 320 0.49 4.59 -7.29
CA PHE A 320 1.65 5.46 -7.55
C PHE A 320 1.84 6.50 -6.45
N ASP A 321 0.77 7.14 -5.98
CA ASP A 321 0.84 8.10 -4.88
C ASP A 321 1.38 7.46 -3.60
N ARG A 322 0.87 6.27 -3.23
CA ARG A 322 1.37 5.53 -2.05
C ARG A 322 2.84 5.19 -2.14
N LYS A 323 3.31 4.73 -3.31
CA LYS A 323 4.71 4.42 -3.56
C LYS A 323 5.60 5.66 -3.44
N ASN A 324 5.18 6.78 -4.02
CA ASN A 324 5.92 8.05 -3.95
C ASN A 324 6.00 8.61 -2.54
N LYS A 325 4.90 8.53 -1.77
CA LYS A 325 4.86 8.95 -0.36
C LYS A 325 5.79 8.12 0.50
N GLU A 326 5.79 6.80 0.35
CA GLU A 326 6.70 5.91 1.10
C GLU A 326 8.17 6.22 0.76
N GLY A 327 8.50 6.38 -0.53
CA GLY A 327 9.85 6.73 -0.94
C GLY A 327 10.33 8.06 -0.36
N THR A 328 9.46 9.07 -0.34
CA THR A 328 9.76 10.39 0.24
C THR A 328 9.95 10.30 1.76
N LEU A 329 9.09 9.54 2.44
CA LEU A 329 9.16 9.34 3.88
C LEU A 329 10.45 8.61 4.30
N ASN A 330 10.81 7.54 3.59
CA ASN A 330 12.04 6.80 3.84
C ASN A 330 13.28 7.70 3.65
N ALA A 331 13.32 8.47 2.56
CA ALA A 331 14.42 9.42 2.32
C ALA A 331 14.52 10.49 3.42
N PHE A 332 13.38 10.94 3.96
CA PHE A 332 13.35 11.87 5.08
C PHE A 332 13.88 11.22 6.38
N TYR A 333 13.44 10.00 6.69
CA TYR A 333 13.94 9.24 7.85
C TYR A 333 15.46 9.02 7.77
N ASP A 334 15.97 8.58 6.61
CA ASP A 334 17.40 8.35 6.39
C ASP A 334 18.21 9.63 6.63
N ARG A 335 17.70 10.76 6.13
CA ARG A 335 18.34 12.07 6.34
C ARG A 335 18.35 12.48 7.81
N MET A 336 17.22 12.36 8.51
CA MET A 336 17.15 12.67 9.94
C MET A 336 18.10 11.78 10.75
N HIS A 337 18.14 10.48 10.44
CA HIS A 337 19.04 9.55 11.12
C HIS A 337 20.51 9.90 10.89
N TYR A 338 20.87 10.33 9.69
CA TYR A 338 22.20 10.81 9.36
C TYR A 338 22.55 12.10 10.11
N ASP A 339 21.67 13.10 10.12
CA ASP A 339 21.90 14.37 10.82
C ASP A 339 22.03 14.16 12.34
N LEU A 340 21.20 13.28 12.93
CA LEU A 340 21.33 12.89 14.33
C LEU A 340 22.65 12.15 14.63
N GLU A 341 23.13 11.33 13.70
CA GLU A 341 24.41 10.64 13.85
C GLU A 341 25.59 11.62 13.84
N LEU A 342 25.54 12.64 12.99
CA LEU A 342 26.51 13.73 13.00
C LEU A 342 26.45 14.53 14.30
N GLY A 343 25.24 14.81 14.81
CA GLY A 343 25.01 15.42 16.11
C GLY A 343 25.68 14.62 17.23
N ARG A 344 25.47 13.30 17.27
CA ARG A 344 26.11 12.38 18.22
C ARG A 344 27.63 12.44 18.15
N LEU A 345 28.21 12.37 16.96
CA LEU A 345 29.66 12.43 16.79
C LEU A 345 30.25 13.74 17.32
N THR A 346 29.55 14.85 17.07
CA THR A 346 29.95 16.18 17.57
C THR A 346 29.85 16.24 19.09
N GLN A 347 28.72 15.80 19.66
CA GLN A 347 28.54 15.79 21.11
C GLN A 347 29.52 14.87 21.83
N ARG A 348 29.90 13.74 21.22
CA ARG A 348 30.91 12.83 21.78
C ARG A 348 32.26 13.51 21.99
N SER A 349 32.56 14.60 21.25
CA SER A 349 33.77 15.40 21.44
C SER A 349 33.70 16.40 22.60
N LEU A 350 32.51 16.61 23.17
CA LEU A 350 32.28 17.49 24.32
C LEU A 350 32.49 16.78 25.65
N VAL A 351 32.30 15.45 25.67
CA VAL A 351 32.58 14.61 26.83
C VAL A 351 34.05 14.20 26.80
N ASP A 352 34.82 14.66 27.77
CA ASP A 352 36.22 14.30 27.88
C ASP A 352 36.37 12.82 28.29
N ARG A 353 37.19 12.09 27.52
CA ARG A 353 37.49 10.66 27.73
C ARG A 353 38.99 10.40 27.91
N THR A 354 39.77 11.46 27.90
CA THR A 354 41.23 11.39 28.00
C THR A 354 41.64 12.46 28.98
N PHE A 355 42.24 12.03 30.07
CA PHE A 355 42.69 12.90 31.15
C PHE A 355 44.21 13.05 31.10
N PRO A 356 44.75 14.18 31.57
CA PRO A 356 46.20 14.36 31.64
C PRO A 356 46.82 13.34 32.60
N ASN A 357 47.92 12.71 32.18
CA ASN A 357 48.73 11.88 33.07
C ASN A 357 49.31 12.76 34.19
N SER A 358 49.08 12.36 35.44
CA SER A 358 49.52 13.09 36.63
C SER A 358 50.06 12.10 37.66
N GLU A 359 51.11 12.51 38.38
CA GLU A 359 51.63 11.74 39.52
C GLU A 359 50.77 11.95 40.79
N PHE A 360 49.86 12.92 40.78
CA PHE A 360 49.03 13.31 41.92
C PHE A 360 47.60 12.77 41.85
N PHE A 361 47.14 12.37 40.67
CA PHE A 361 45.78 11.86 40.50
C PHE A 361 45.66 11.03 39.23
N ARG A 362 44.61 10.20 39.16
CA ARG A 362 44.13 9.57 37.93
C ARG A 362 42.63 9.76 37.85
N MET A 363 42.13 9.96 36.63
CA MET A 363 40.70 10.15 36.36
C MET A 363 40.27 9.21 35.24
N GLU A 364 39.07 8.67 35.34
CA GLU A 364 38.40 7.92 34.28
C GLU A 364 36.90 8.22 34.25
N THR A 365 36.29 8.07 33.08
CA THR A 365 34.85 8.32 32.87
C THR A 365 34.14 7.18 32.19
N TYR A 366 32.86 7.02 32.53
CA TYR A 366 31.89 6.29 31.74
C TYR A 366 30.78 7.23 31.29
N PHE A 367 30.44 7.16 30.01
CA PHE A 367 29.35 7.95 29.45
C PHE A 367 28.57 7.17 28.39
N ARG A 368 27.26 7.04 28.60
CA ARG A 368 26.32 6.42 27.67
C ARG A 368 25.06 7.30 27.54
N PRO A 369 24.82 7.91 26.37
CA PRO A 369 23.58 8.66 26.16
C PRO A 369 22.37 7.72 26.03
N PHE A 370 21.19 8.17 26.45
CA PHE A 370 19.90 7.49 26.34
C PHE A 370 19.39 7.48 24.90
N GLU A 371 19.40 8.64 24.25
CA GLU A 371 19.11 8.77 22.82
C GLU A 371 20.40 8.77 21.97
N LYS A 372 20.28 9.16 20.69
CA LYS A 372 21.48 9.42 19.86
C LYS A 372 22.30 10.59 20.41
N VAL A 373 21.69 11.55 21.11
CA VAL A 373 22.34 12.70 21.74
C VAL A 373 21.73 12.93 23.12
N GLY A 374 22.55 13.38 24.08
CA GLY A 374 22.20 13.50 25.50
C GLY A 374 22.18 14.94 26.05
N GLY A 375 21.83 15.10 27.33
CA GLY A 375 21.97 16.33 28.13
C GLY A 375 23.19 16.33 29.05
N ASP A 376 23.74 15.16 29.35
CA ASP A 376 24.86 14.99 30.28
C ASP A 376 26.20 15.50 29.70
N VAL A 377 26.98 16.16 30.55
CA VAL A 377 28.25 16.84 30.23
C VAL A 377 29.30 16.50 31.27
N ILE A 378 30.42 15.93 30.80
CA ILE A 378 31.66 15.81 31.57
C ILE A 378 32.77 16.51 30.81
N SER A 379 33.28 17.62 31.34
CA SER A 379 34.30 18.44 30.67
C SER A 379 35.37 18.86 31.67
N THR A 380 36.62 18.79 31.26
CA THR A 380 37.82 19.06 32.07
C THR A 380 38.79 19.97 31.33
N ILE A 381 39.61 20.67 32.09
CA ILE A 381 40.70 21.46 31.54
C ILE A 381 41.84 21.53 32.56
N GLN A 382 43.05 21.16 32.11
CA GLN A 382 44.26 21.39 32.89
C GLN A 382 44.79 22.79 32.58
N ASN A 383 44.93 23.59 33.63
CA ASN A 383 45.44 24.95 33.57
C ASN A 383 46.98 24.96 33.56
N GLN A 384 47.57 26.09 33.16
CA GLN A 384 49.03 26.25 33.09
C GLN A 384 49.73 26.14 34.45
N ASP A 385 49.01 26.41 35.55
CA ASP A 385 49.50 26.25 36.92
C ASP A 385 49.45 24.80 37.43
N GLY A 386 48.97 23.87 36.59
CA GLY A 386 48.79 22.46 36.92
C GLY A 386 47.47 22.15 37.63
N SER A 387 46.66 23.15 37.96
CA SER A 387 45.30 22.92 38.48
C SER A 387 44.40 22.31 37.41
N VAL A 388 43.41 21.55 37.83
CA VAL A 388 42.44 20.90 36.95
C VAL A 388 41.05 21.40 37.29
N ASP A 389 40.38 22.03 36.32
CA ASP A 389 38.98 22.37 36.43
C ASP A 389 38.13 21.26 35.81
N ILE A 390 37.04 20.90 36.48
CA ILE A 390 36.09 19.86 36.09
C ILE A 390 34.69 20.50 36.12
N LEU A 391 33.91 20.24 35.08
CA LEU A 391 32.48 20.48 35.02
C LEU A 391 31.80 19.13 34.84
N PHE A 392 30.88 18.84 35.75
CA PHE A 392 29.91 17.77 35.60
C PHE A 392 28.53 18.41 35.61
N ALA A 393 27.76 18.26 34.54
CA ALA A 393 26.47 18.92 34.41
C ALA A 393 25.49 18.06 33.63
N ASP A 394 24.21 18.26 33.89
CA ASP A 394 23.11 17.71 33.12
C ASP A 394 22.17 18.84 32.68
N VAL A 395 21.79 18.82 31.41
CA VAL A 395 20.82 19.74 30.83
C VAL A 395 19.47 19.07 30.74
N SER A 396 18.48 19.66 31.41
CA SER A 396 17.13 19.12 31.45
C SER A 396 16.52 18.84 30.07
N GLY A 397 15.87 17.70 29.92
CA GLY A 397 15.23 17.27 28.67
C GLY A 397 16.18 16.46 27.79
N HIS A 398 15.67 15.91 26.69
CA HIS A 398 16.41 14.98 25.83
C HIS A 398 16.48 15.44 24.37
N GLY A 399 17.36 14.82 23.60
CA GLY A 399 17.48 15.03 22.16
C GLY A 399 18.34 16.24 21.76
N ILE A 400 18.04 16.81 20.59
CA ILE A 400 18.92 17.80 19.94
C ILE A 400 19.04 19.10 20.77
N SER A 401 17.97 19.53 21.42
CA SER A 401 17.93 20.81 22.13
C SER A 401 18.84 20.80 23.37
N SER A 402 18.75 19.77 24.22
CA SER A 402 19.63 19.63 25.40
C SER A 402 21.10 19.44 24.99
N ALA A 403 21.36 18.71 23.91
CA ALA A 403 22.72 18.54 23.36
C ALA A 403 23.33 19.87 22.84
N MET A 404 22.53 20.77 22.26
CA MET A 404 23.01 22.11 21.85
C MET A 404 23.37 22.97 23.05
N VAL A 405 22.52 23.00 24.08
CA VAL A 405 22.78 23.73 25.33
C VAL A 405 24.04 23.18 26.01
N SER A 406 24.19 21.85 26.07
CA SER A 406 25.39 21.17 26.58
C SER A 406 26.68 21.71 25.95
N GLY A 407 26.69 21.86 24.62
CA GLY A 407 27.82 22.46 23.89
C GLY A 407 28.10 23.91 24.29
N MET A 408 27.06 24.72 24.49
CA MET A 408 27.22 26.12 24.96
C MET A 408 27.79 26.18 26.37
N VAL A 409 27.34 25.29 27.27
CA VAL A 409 27.85 25.17 28.64
C VAL A 409 29.34 24.82 28.62
N VAL A 410 29.75 23.82 27.83
CA VAL A 410 31.16 23.41 27.71
C VAL A 410 32.04 24.57 27.21
N ILE A 411 31.57 25.36 26.24
CA ILE A 411 32.31 26.51 25.72
C ILE A 411 32.46 27.59 26.80
N SER A 412 31.38 27.94 27.50
CA SER A 412 31.43 28.94 28.60
C SER A 412 32.33 28.46 29.74
N PHE A 413 32.25 27.19 30.11
CA PHE A 413 33.13 26.56 31.10
C PHE A 413 34.61 26.61 30.70
N LYS A 414 34.96 26.20 29.47
CA LYS A 414 36.37 26.21 29.02
C LYS A 414 36.92 27.64 28.96
N ASN A 415 36.10 28.62 28.60
CA ASN A 415 36.51 30.03 28.58
C ASN A 415 36.70 30.62 29.97
N SER A 416 35.74 30.41 30.89
CA SER A 416 35.83 30.88 32.28
C SER A 416 37.00 30.26 33.04
N SER A 417 37.28 28.99 32.80
CA SER A 417 38.42 28.26 33.38
C SER A 417 39.77 28.83 32.94
N ARG A 418 39.94 29.15 31.64
CA ARG A 418 41.17 29.78 31.12
C ARG A 418 41.47 31.16 31.70
N ILE A 419 40.44 31.88 32.12
CA ILE A 419 40.57 33.21 32.76
C ILE A 419 40.85 33.06 34.26
N GLY A 420 40.74 31.84 34.81
CA GLY A 420 41.06 31.53 36.20
C GLY A 420 39.93 31.82 37.19
N LEU A 421 38.68 31.91 36.73
CA LEU A 421 37.52 32.13 37.60
C LEU A 421 37.31 30.97 38.58
N SER A 422 36.96 31.28 39.82
CA SER A 422 36.62 30.28 40.83
C SER A 422 35.40 29.43 40.41
N PRO A 423 35.21 28.22 40.96
CA PRO A 423 34.05 27.38 40.61
C PRO A 423 32.71 28.13 40.62
N ALA A 424 32.40 28.85 41.69
CA ALA A 424 31.18 29.65 41.82
C ALA A 424 31.10 30.80 40.79
N GLU A 425 32.19 31.53 40.58
CA GLU A 425 32.25 32.59 39.57
C GLU A 425 31.99 32.06 38.15
N GLY A 426 32.48 30.87 37.81
CA GLY A 426 32.20 30.27 36.51
C GLY A 426 30.76 29.76 36.35
N LEU A 427 30.11 29.27 37.41
CA LEU A 427 28.68 28.95 37.35
C LEU A 427 27.84 30.20 37.09
N ILE A 428 28.17 31.31 37.75
CA ILE A 428 27.55 32.63 37.48
C ILE A 428 27.81 33.02 36.01
N ARG A 429 29.03 32.82 35.53
CA ARG A 429 29.39 33.14 34.14
C ARG A 429 28.58 32.33 33.11
N ILE A 430 28.34 31.04 33.36
CA ILE A 430 27.48 30.21 32.51
C ILE A 430 26.07 30.80 32.45
N VAL A 431 25.50 31.20 33.59
CA VAL A 431 24.17 31.84 33.62
C VAL A 431 24.16 33.13 32.80
N GLU A 432 25.17 33.99 32.95
CA GLU A 432 25.29 35.25 32.20
C GLU A 432 25.40 35.03 30.69
N ASP A 433 26.20 34.05 30.26
CA ASP A 433 26.43 33.75 28.85
C ASP A 433 25.19 33.13 28.18
N LEU A 434 24.42 32.30 28.91
CA LEU A 434 23.36 31.47 28.33
C LEU A 434 21.93 32.00 28.53
N ARG A 435 21.68 32.85 29.53
CA ARG A 435 20.31 33.29 29.91
C ARG A 435 19.50 33.92 28.77
N SER A 436 20.14 34.59 27.82
CA SER A 436 19.46 35.21 26.67
C SER A 436 19.33 34.29 25.45
N LEU A 437 20.01 33.13 25.47
CA LEU A 437 20.10 32.19 24.36
C LEU A 437 19.27 30.93 24.58
N VAL A 438 19.14 30.51 25.84
CA VAL A 438 18.49 29.26 26.23
C VAL A 438 17.08 29.54 26.72
N VAL A 439 16.11 28.79 26.19
CA VAL A 439 14.68 28.86 26.54
C VAL A 439 14.24 27.49 27.02
N ASP A 440 13.46 27.43 28.10
CA ASP A 440 12.85 26.21 28.65
C ASP A 440 13.81 25.06 28.98
N HIS A 441 15.08 25.36 29.23
CA HIS A 441 16.06 24.43 29.80
C HIS A 441 16.63 24.96 31.11
N HIS A 442 16.81 24.06 32.07
CA HIS A 442 17.63 24.28 33.26
C HIS A 442 18.81 23.31 33.26
N ILE A 443 19.83 23.65 34.04
CA ILE A 443 21.08 22.88 34.05
C ILE A 443 21.41 22.55 35.50
N SER A 444 21.44 21.25 35.83
CA SER A 444 22.07 20.78 37.06
C SER A 444 23.58 20.77 36.82
N ALA A 445 24.38 21.34 37.70
CA ALA A 445 25.83 21.36 37.50
C ALA A 445 26.60 21.35 38.81
N VAL A 446 27.80 20.78 38.76
CA VAL A 446 28.85 20.97 39.75
C VAL A 446 30.14 21.33 39.02
N ARG A 447 30.79 22.41 39.48
CA ARG A 447 32.09 22.84 38.99
C ARG A 447 33.11 22.64 40.10
N VAL A 448 34.25 22.06 39.74
CA VAL A 448 35.32 21.69 40.68
C VAL A 448 36.65 22.19 40.14
N LYS A 449 37.52 22.64 41.04
CA LYS A 449 38.91 22.99 40.80
C LYS A 449 39.79 22.21 41.77
N TYR A 450 40.63 21.33 41.23
CA TYR A 450 41.63 20.59 41.99
C TYR A 450 43.01 21.23 41.83
N ILE A 451 43.70 21.43 42.95
CA ILE A 451 45.07 21.98 43.00
C ILE A 451 46.01 20.87 43.48
N PRO A 452 46.75 20.20 42.57
CA PRO A 452 47.55 19.02 42.91
C PRO A 452 48.61 19.28 43.99
N GLN A 453 49.27 20.44 43.96
CA GLN A 453 50.39 20.74 44.84
C GLN A 453 49.98 20.84 46.31
N THR A 454 48.73 21.24 46.58
CA THR A 454 48.18 21.30 47.94
C THR A 454 47.14 20.24 48.21
N LYS A 455 46.87 19.34 47.24
CA LYS A 455 45.76 18.38 47.25
C LYS A 455 44.43 19.01 47.65
N LYS A 456 44.19 20.26 47.24
CA LYS A 456 43.01 21.02 47.65
C LYS A 456 41.94 20.95 46.56
N LEU A 457 40.73 20.57 46.95
CA LEU A 457 39.56 20.54 46.08
C LEU A 457 38.67 21.74 46.43
N ILE A 458 38.36 22.57 45.45
CA ILE A 458 37.42 23.70 45.57
C ILE A 458 36.24 23.39 44.66
N TYR A 459 35.01 23.54 45.13
CA TYR A 459 33.82 23.17 44.35
C TYR A 459 32.63 24.08 44.62
N ALA A 460 31.70 24.14 43.66
CA ALA A 460 30.44 24.85 43.78
C ALA A 460 29.33 24.05 43.07
N TYR A 461 28.15 23.99 43.71
CA TYR A 461 26.97 23.28 43.22
C TYR A 461 25.94 24.22 42.60
N ALA A 462 25.18 23.70 41.64
CA ALA A 462 23.98 24.26 41.05
C ALA A 462 22.96 23.12 40.79
N GLY A 463 22.33 22.60 41.85
CA GLY A 463 21.24 21.62 41.75
C GLY A 463 21.63 20.20 41.34
N HIS A 464 22.93 19.87 41.29
CA HIS A 464 23.44 18.54 40.91
C HIS A 464 23.49 17.57 42.10
N PRO A 465 23.42 16.23 41.88
CA PRO A 465 23.66 15.22 42.92
C PRO A 465 25.00 15.40 43.66
N PRO A 466 25.10 14.92 44.92
CA PRO A 466 26.29 15.11 45.73
C PRO A 466 27.49 14.33 45.17
N ILE A 467 28.65 14.97 45.19
CA ILE A 467 29.95 14.31 44.98
C ILE A 467 30.24 13.43 46.19
N LEU A 468 30.63 12.18 45.94
CA LEU A 468 31.01 11.24 46.99
C LEU A 468 32.53 11.17 47.10
N LEU A 469 33.04 11.41 48.30
CA LEU A 469 34.44 11.19 48.66
C LEU A 469 34.54 9.92 49.50
N PHE A 470 35.33 8.95 49.04
CA PHE A 470 35.67 7.76 49.81
C PHE A 470 37.07 7.89 50.40
N ARG A 471 37.17 7.74 51.72
CA ARG A 471 38.41 7.81 52.49
C ARG A 471 38.44 6.71 53.53
N ASP A 472 39.48 5.88 53.52
CA ASP A 472 39.65 4.76 54.45
C ASP A 472 38.39 3.86 54.56
N GLY A 473 37.75 3.58 53.41
CA GLY A 473 36.51 2.78 53.35
C GLY A 473 35.27 3.48 53.90
N LYS A 474 35.32 4.79 54.17
CA LYS A 474 34.17 5.59 54.62
C LYS A 474 33.74 6.58 53.54
N LYS A 475 32.44 6.66 53.32
CA LYS A 475 31.79 7.69 52.50
C LYS A 475 31.72 9.03 53.25
N ILE A 476 32.09 10.09 52.55
CA ILE A 476 31.91 11.49 52.92
C ILE A 476 31.15 12.14 51.77
N GLU A 477 29.92 12.59 52.03
CA GLU A 477 29.16 13.38 51.06
C GLU A 477 29.68 14.82 51.09
N LEU A 478 30.11 15.32 49.93
CA LEU A 478 30.48 16.73 49.80
C LEU A 478 29.22 17.54 49.65
N ASP A 479 28.57 17.88 50.78
CA ASP A 479 27.28 18.56 50.79
C ASP A 479 27.27 19.83 49.95
N GLY A 480 26.31 19.89 49.04
CA GLY A 480 25.86 21.15 48.46
C GLY A 480 24.57 20.99 47.70
N MET A 481 23.67 21.96 47.85
CA MET A 481 22.50 22.14 46.99
C MET A 481 22.18 23.63 46.88
N ASN A 482 22.63 24.24 45.80
CA ASN A 482 22.06 25.51 45.32
C ASN A 482 21.01 25.22 44.25
N LEU A 483 20.32 26.24 43.76
CA LEU A 483 19.34 26.12 42.69
C LEU A 483 20.02 25.75 41.35
N PRO A 484 19.39 24.95 40.47
CA PRO A 484 19.88 24.71 39.12
C PRO A 484 20.10 26.01 38.34
N LEU A 485 21.07 26.00 37.42
CA LEU A 485 21.31 27.14 36.55
C LEU A 485 20.09 27.35 35.65
N LEU A 486 19.80 28.60 35.32
CA LEU A 486 18.72 29.03 34.41
C LEU A 486 17.28 28.71 34.89
N ALA A 487 17.10 27.96 35.97
CA ALA A 487 15.77 27.67 36.53
C ALA A 487 15.17 28.86 37.30
N PHE A 488 16.00 29.67 37.96
CA PHE A 488 15.54 30.75 38.83
C PHE A 488 16.36 32.04 38.66
N ASP A 489 15.69 33.18 38.78
CA ASP A 489 16.34 34.48 38.77
C ASP A 489 17.02 34.80 40.10
N GLY A 490 18.27 35.29 40.03
CA GLY A 490 19.01 35.75 41.21
C GLY A 490 19.59 34.63 42.08
N ALA A 491 19.67 33.39 41.57
CA ALA A 491 20.36 32.29 42.24
C ALA A 491 21.81 32.66 42.58
N LYS A 492 22.28 32.23 43.75
CA LYS A 492 23.63 32.49 44.25
C LYS A 492 24.38 31.17 44.40
N TYR A 493 25.68 31.23 44.09
CA TYR A 493 26.59 30.09 44.13
C TYR A 493 27.79 30.45 44.99
N TYR A 494 28.34 29.47 45.70
CA TYR A 494 29.40 29.68 46.69
C TYR A 494 30.48 28.61 46.54
N ASP A 495 31.73 29.02 46.68
CA ASP A 495 32.86 28.10 46.73
C ASP A 495 32.93 27.44 48.10
N GLN A 496 33.07 26.12 48.09
CA GLN A 496 33.45 25.30 49.23
C GLN A 496 34.80 24.66 48.94
N SER A 497 35.50 24.21 49.98
CA SER A 497 36.77 23.53 49.79
C SER A 497 37.02 22.45 50.82
N ILE A 498 37.70 21.39 50.40
CA ILE A 498 38.16 20.29 51.24
C ILE A 498 39.60 19.92 50.87
N ASP A 499 40.37 19.48 51.86
CA ASP A 499 41.70 18.93 51.65
C ASP A 499 41.60 17.41 51.42
N LEU A 500 42.16 16.96 50.30
CA LEU A 500 42.24 15.55 49.92
C LEU A 500 43.54 14.92 50.41
N LEU A 501 43.48 13.62 50.68
CA LEU A 501 44.58 12.79 51.14
C LEU A 501 44.97 11.78 50.06
N HIS A 502 46.18 11.22 50.19
CA HIS A 502 46.58 10.09 49.37
C HIS A 502 45.63 8.90 49.62
N GLY A 503 45.15 8.26 48.55
CA GLY A 503 44.19 7.16 48.60
C GLY A 503 42.72 7.59 48.63
N ASP A 504 42.44 8.90 48.62
CA ASP A 504 41.06 9.38 48.47
C ASP A 504 40.55 9.09 47.05
N ARG A 505 39.29 8.66 46.95
CA ARG A 505 38.55 8.49 45.70
C ARG A 505 37.35 9.43 45.67
N VAL A 506 37.23 10.22 44.61
CA VAL A 506 36.14 11.18 44.38
C VAL A 506 35.29 10.68 43.23
N VAL A 507 33.97 10.57 43.43
CA VAL A 507 33.00 10.02 42.47
C VAL A 507 31.92 11.05 42.17
N PHE A 508 31.69 11.28 40.88
CA PHE A 508 30.62 12.12 40.32
C PHE A 508 29.71 11.25 39.47
N PHE A 509 28.40 11.44 39.56
CA PHE A 509 27.42 10.67 38.79
C PHE A 509 26.20 11.52 38.45
N SER A 510 25.57 11.22 37.31
CA SER A 510 24.24 11.75 36.96
C SER A 510 23.13 10.94 37.64
N ASP A 511 21.91 11.47 37.59
CA ASP A 511 20.70 10.81 38.08
C ASP A 511 20.35 9.53 37.31
N GLY A 512 20.71 9.44 36.02
CA GLY A 512 20.57 8.22 35.24
C GLY A 512 21.39 7.02 35.75
N MET A 513 22.27 7.20 36.74
CA MET A 513 22.94 6.11 37.47
C MET A 513 22.10 5.50 38.59
N TYR A 514 21.06 6.18 39.10
CA TYR A 514 20.26 5.72 40.24
C TYR A 514 18.74 5.81 40.04
N GLU A 515 18.24 6.59 39.09
CA GLU A 515 16.82 6.65 38.70
C GLU A 515 16.45 5.50 37.72
N ILE A 516 16.91 4.30 38.03
CA ILE A 516 16.83 3.12 37.17
C ILE A 516 15.77 2.16 37.72
N PHE A 517 14.89 1.69 36.84
CA PHE A 517 13.85 0.73 37.19
C PHE A 517 14.19 -0.68 36.70
N ASN A 518 14.01 -1.68 37.58
CA ASN A 518 14.12 -3.09 37.20
C ASN A 518 12.86 -3.60 36.48
N SER A 519 12.88 -4.86 36.03
CA SER A 519 11.74 -5.48 35.32
C SER A 519 10.45 -5.60 36.16
N GLN A 520 10.56 -5.48 37.47
CA GLN A 520 9.45 -5.49 38.43
C GLN A 520 8.91 -4.07 38.73
N GLY A 521 9.57 -3.03 38.20
CA GLY A 521 9.22 -1.63 38.43
C GLY A 521 9.75 -1.05 39.74
N GLU A 522 10.71 -1.71 40.39
CA GLU A 522 11.40 -1.19 41.58
C GLU A 522 12.57 -0.30 41.14
N ILE A 523 12.78 0.81 41.85
CA ILE A 523 13.85 1.78 41.57
C ILE A 523 15.13 1.38 42.32
N LEU A 524 16.29 1.53 41.67
CA LEU A 524 17.60 1.33 42.31
C LEU A 524 17.82 2.33 43.43
N ASP A 525 17.46 3.59 43.19
CA ASP A 525 17.60 4.76 44.05
C ASP A 525 19.05 5.08 44.48
N LEU A 526 19.24 6.30 45.01
CA LEU A 526 20.56 6.80 45.39
C LEU A 526 21.22 5.90 46.48
N PRO A 527 20.53 5.48 47.56
CA PRO A 527 21.05 4.46 48.47
C PRO A 527 21.50 3.16 47.80
N GLY A 528 20.76 2.64 46.81
CA GLY A 528 21.16 1.46 46.06
C GLY A 528 22.43 1.68 45.25
N LEU A 529 22.54 2.81 44.53
CA LEU A 529 23.77 3.18 43.82
C LEU A 529 24.96 3.28 44.78
N ILE A 530 24.80 3.96 45.92
CA ILE A 530 25.87 4.11 46.92
C ILE A 530 26.35 2.74 47.42
N SER A 531 25.43 1.79 47.63
CA SER A 531 25.78 0.43 48.06
C SER A 531 26.65 -0.29 47.02
N ILE A 532 26.34 -0.14 45.73
CA ILE A 532 27.15 -0.68 44.62
C ILE A 532 28.52 0.00 44.58
N LEU A 533 28.58 1.33 44.74
CA LEU A 533 29.83 2.08 44.77
C LEU A 533 30.74 1.63 45.93
N GLU A 534 30.16 1.32 47.09
CA GLU A 534 30.87 0.87 48.29
C GLU A 534 31.40 -0.57 48.16
N GLU A 535 30.68 -1.45 47.46
CA GLU A 535 31.07 -2.85 47.24
C GLU A 535 32.40 -3.00 46.51
N TYR A 536 32.69 -2.09 45.58
CA TYR A 536 33.86 -2.18 44.70
C TYR A 536 35.03 -1.27 45.09
N LEU A 537 35.02 -0.63 46.27
CA LEU A 537 36.07 0.32 46.68
C LEU A 537 37.49 -0.28 46.68
N ASP A 538 37.60 -1.60 46.89
CA ASP A 538 38.87 -2.34 46.90
C ASP A 538 39.39 -2.70 45.49
N ALA A 539 38.74 -2.24 44.41
CA ALA A 539 39.18 -2.46 43.05
C ALA A 539 40.61 -1.94 42.80
N GLU A 540 41.46 -2.77 42.17
CA GLU A 540 42.88 -2.44 41.93
C GLU A 540 43.05 -1.26 40.96
N THR A 541 42.11 -1.06 40.03
CA THR A 541 42.15 0.01 39.03
C THR A 541 40.82 0.78 38.97
N ILE A 542 40.87 2.05 38.52
CA ILE A 542 39.67 2.86 38.32
C ILE A 542 38.81 2.26 37.18
N GLU A 543 39.46 1.68 36.18
CA GLU A 543 38.79 1.03 35.06
C GLU A 543 37.95 -0.16 35.52
N ASP A 544 38.52 -1.05 36.35
CA ASP A 544 37.79 -2.19 36.93
C ASP A 544 36.65 -1.70 37.83
N TYR A 545 36.89 -0.67 38.64
CA TYR A 545 35.88 -0.06 39.50
C TYR A 545 34.65 0.39 38.68
N ILE A 546 34.89 1.18 37.64
CA ILE A 546 33.83 1.67 36.75
C ILE A 546 33.13 0.52 36.03
N GLU A 547 33.89 -0.44 35.49
CA GLU A 547 33.32 -1.57 34.75
C GLU A 547 32.37 -2.42 35.60
N TRP A 548 32.74 -2.72 36.85
CA TRP A 548 31.91 -3.51 37.76
C TRP A 548 30.65 -2.78 38.19
N ILE A 549 30.74 -1.48 38.53
CA ILE A 549 29.58 -0.64 38.85
C ILE A 549 28.59 -0.63 37.68
N VAL A 550 29.10 -0.36 36.47
CA VAL A 550 28.28 -0.30 35.27
C VAL A 550 27.65 -1.67 35.00
N SER A 551 28.39 -2.76 35.15
CA SER A 551 27.87 -4.12 34.96
C SER A 551 26.67 -4.41 35.87
N ASP A 552 26.76 -4.07 37.15
CA ASP A 552 25.67 -4.32 38.11
C ASP A 552 24.44 -3.45 37.85
N ILE A 553 24.67 -2.18 37.49
CA ILE A 553 23.60 -1.28 37.08
C ILE A 553 22.87 -1.80 35.83
N PHE A 554 23.60 -2.31 34.84
CA PHE A 554 23.03 -2.95 33.65
C PHE A 554 22.28 -4.23 33.97
N ALA A 555 22.78 -5.04 34.89
CA ALA A 555 22.12 -6.26 35.34
C ALA A 555 20.80 -5.93 36.06
N TYR A 556 20.79 -4.90 36.92
CA TYR A 556 19.60 -4.43 37.62
C TYR A 556 18.51 -3.94 36.65
N SER A 557 18.89 -3.19 35.62
CA SER A 557 17.96 -2.60 34.65
C SER A 557 17.42 -3.58 33.59
N GLY A 558 18.00 -4.78 33.49
CA GLY A 558 17.73 -5.69 32.38
C GLY A 558 18.14 -5.13 31.01
N GLY A 559 19.04 -4.14 30.99
CA GLY A 559 19.55 -3.46 29.80
C GLY A 559 18.76 -2.24 29.32
N ASN A 560 17.66 -1.88 29.98
CA ASN A 560 16.82 -0.72 29.62
C ASN A 560 17.09 0.46 30.56
N PHE A 561 17.41 1.61 29.97
CA PHE A 561 17.67 2.86 30.71
C PHE A 561 16.67 3.91 30.28
N GLY A 562 16.33 4.82 31.20
CA GLY A 562 15.40 5.94 30.94
C GLY A 562 16.08 7.29 30.71
N ASP A 563 17.39 7.39 31.01
CA ASP A 563 18.16 8.63 30.92
C ASP A 563 19.65 8.35 30.62
N ASP A 564 20.41 9.43 30.39
CA ASP A 564 21.84 9.41 30.17
C ASP A 564 22.58 8.87 31.40
N ILE A 565 23.63 8.09 31.16
CA ILE A 565 24.47 7.54 32.21
C ILE A 565 25.83 8.23 32.16
N ALA A 566 26.16 8.99 33.19
CA ALA A 566 27.45 9.63 33.36
C ALA A 566 28.08 9.28 34.70
N LEU A 567 29.36 8.89 34.68
CA LEU A 567 30.18 8.61 35.84
C LEU A 567 31.59 9.17 35.61
N LEU A 568 32.13 9.89 36.58
CA LEU A 568 33.53 10.33 36.62
C LEU A 568 34.12 9.92 37.96
N VAL A 569 35.28 9.27 37.93
CA VAL A 569 36.01 8.84 39.12
C VAL A 569 37.40 9.43 39.10
N MET A 570 37.86 9.93 40.25
CA MET A 570 39.18 10.54 40.44
C MET A 570 39.85 9.97 41.68
N ASP A 571 40.98 9.30 41.52
CA ASP A 571 41.82 8.81 42.62
C ASP A 571 42.98 9.77 42.87
N ILE A 572 43.32 9.98 44.15
CA ILE A 572 44.38 10.89 44.59
C ILE A 572 45.63 10.11 45.04
N TYR A 573 46.80 10.50 44.52
CA TYR A 573 48.12 9.98 44.88
C TYR A 573 49.00 11.06 45.53
#